data_AF-A0A1I4WEE4-F1
#
_entry.id   AF-A0A1I4WEE4-F1
#
_cell.length_a   1.000
_cell.length_b   1.000
_cell.length_c   1.000
_cell.angle_alpha   90.00
_cell.angle_beta   90.00
_cell.angle_gamma   90.00
#
_symmetry.space_group_name_H-M   'P 1'
#
loop_
_entity.id
_entity.type
_entity.pdbx_description
1 polymer ?
#
loop_
_entity_poly.entity_id
_entity_poly.type
_entity_poly.pdbx_seq_one_letter_code
_entity_poly.pdbx_strand_id
1 'polypeptide(L)'
;MRGEMNHSAVPAAHLTTQTDAVRYRTLSLVWLALIYLHVVIALVGWAPSWSLIFSMGALVPRWMLSIHELFHISNDREVDPLTRLLPLLLTPFQLGYREHRNIHFRHHRYMATPLDPEYFQLRGSKLWGFINALTVPEQSFFRWIIQQGMDAELIRGMLLRLAVFVLLVVVSESIFLWYWLPIRLAYGISSFSFFYCLHRRGKSYGVYPQKFSRRAAWLFALFFGHDSLMATCHHDLHHANPAIAVRHLAASR
;
A
#
# COMPACT_ATOMS: atom_id res chain seq x y z
N MET A 1 4.58 -17.00 -23.47
CA MET A 1 6.03 -16.82 -23.65
C MET A 1 6.40 -15.47 -23.06
N ARG A 2 7.13 -15.42 -21.95
CA ARG A 2 7.74 -14.18 -21.46
C ARG A 2 9.02 -13.99 -22.29
N GLY A 3 9.10 -12.96 -23.11
CA GLY A 3 10.39 -12.55 -23.66
C GLY A 3 11.29 -12.15 -22.49
N GLU A 4 12.53 -12.65 -22.46
CA GLU A 4 13.51 -12.18 -21.50
C GLU A 4 13.63 -10.67 -21.64
N MET A 5 13.31 -9.94 -20.57
CA MET A 5 13.34 -8.49 -20.59
C MET A 5 14.79 -8.04 -20.61
N ASN A 6 15.15 -7.29 -21.65
CA ASN A 6 16.48 -6.77 -21.80
C ASN A 6 16.71 -5.57 -20.86
N HIS A 7 17.11 -5.85 -19.62
CA HIS A 7 17.41 -4.82 -18.61
C HIS A 7 18.54 -3.86 -19.04
N SER A 8 19.33 -4.19 -20.07
CA SER A 8 20.39 -3.30 -20.57
C SER A 8 19.87 -2.01 -21.23
N ALA A 9 18.57 -1.91 -21.51
CA ALA A 9 17.97 -0.73 -22.13
C ALA A 9 17.53 0.38 -21.14
N VAL A 10 17.49 0.11 -19.83
CA VAL A 10 17.04 1.10 -18.84
C VAL A 10 18.21 2.02 -18.45
N PRO A 11 18.10 3.35 -18.65
CA PRO A 11 19.15 4.28 -18.24
C PRO A 11 19.43 4.17 -16.74
N ALA A 12 20.72 4.09 -16.35
CA ALA A 12 21.11 4.00 -14.94
C ALA A 12 20.52 5.14 -14.08
N ALA A 13 20.34 6.33 -14.67
CA ALA A 13 19.72 7.49 -14.02
C ALA A 13 18.23 7.30 -13.66
N HIS A 14 17.55 6.31 -14.24
CA HIS A 14 16.14 6.01 -13.94
C HIS A 14 15.98 4.98 -12.81
N LEU A 15 17.06 4.31 -12.41
CA LEU A 15 17.03 3.29 -11.36
C LEU A 15 16.83 3.93 -9.98
N THR A 16 16.17 3.20 -9.08
CA THR A 16 16.01 3.58 -7.68
C THR A 16 17.37 3.67 -6.98
N THR A 17 17.50 4.66 -6.09
CA THR A 17 18.74 4.94 -5.34
C THR A 17 18.50 4.92 -3.83
N GLN A 18 19.57 4.99 -3.04
CA GLN A 18 19.45 5.19 -1.59
C GLN A 18 18.79 6.52 -1.21
N THR A 19 18.94 7.55 -2.04
CA THR A 19 18.22 8.82 -1.86
C THR A 19 16.71 8.61 -1.96
N ASP A 20 16.27 7.71 -2.84
CA ASP A 20 14.86 7.34 -2.97
C ASP A 20 14.37 6.57 -1.74
N ALA A 21 15.17 5.66 -1.20
CA ALA A 21 14.87 4.97 0.05
C ALA A 21 14.61 5.96 1.20
N VAL A 22 15.54 6.90 1.40
CA VAL A 22 15.41 7.94 2.44
C VAL A 22 14.18 8.80 2.21
N ARG A 23 13.92 9.21 0.96
CA ARG A 23 12.73 9.99 0.60
C ARG A 23 11.44 9.23 0.95
N TYR A 24 11.28 7.99 0.50
CA TYR A 24 10.03 7.23 0.72
C TYR A 24 9.83 6.87 2.19
N ARG A 25 10.89 6.52 2.92
CA ARG A 25 10.83 6.35 4.37
C ARG A 25 10.36 7.62 5.06
N THR A 26 11.00 8.76 4.78
CA THR A 26 10.61 10.06 5.37
C THR A 26 9.18 10.43 5.03
N LEU A 27 8.76 10.30 3.78
CA LEU A 27 7.38 10.59 3.36
C LEU A 27 6.37 9.68 4.08
N SER A 28 6.66 8.38 4.22
CA SER A 28 5.78 7.47 4.94
C SER A 28 5.61 7.90 6.41
N LEU A 29 6.68 8.32 7.08
CA LEU A 29 6.62 8.81 8.46
C LEU A 29 5.90 10.15 8.57
N VAL A 30 6.08 11.06 7.61
CA VAL A 30 5.35 12.33 7.55
C VAL A 30 3.86 12.09 7.39
N TRP A 31 3.43 11.23 6.46
CA TRP A 31 2.00 10.93 6.28
C TRP A 31 1.40 10.27 7.50
N LEU A 32 2.13 9.34 8.13
CA LEU A 32 1.73 8.72 9.39
C LEU A 32 1.56 9.74 10.51
N ALA A 33 2.52 10.66 10.66
CA ALA A 33 2.47 11.72 11.66
C ALA A 33 1.27 12.65 11.43
N LEU A 34 0.99 13.03 10.18
CA LEU A 34 -0.17 13.86 9.84
C LEU A 34 -1.51 13.16 10.11
N ILE A 35 -1.59 11.85 9.82
CA ILE A 35 -2.76 11.02 10.14
C ILE A 35 -3.03 11.06 11.65
N TYR A 36 -2.03 10.75 12.48
CA TYR A 36 -2.21 10.71 13.93
C TYR A 36 -2.37 12.11 14.55
N LEU A 37 -1.71 13.13 14.01
CA LEU A 37 -1.92 14.51 14.43
C LEU A 37 -3.38 14.93 14.23
N HIS A 38 -4.00 14.57 13.11
CA HIS A 38 -5.42 14.89 12.90
C HIS A 38 -6.32 14.12 13.86
N VAL A 39 -6.00 12.87 14.18
CA VAL A 39 -6.71 12.13 15.25
C VAL A 39 -6.61 12.88 16.58
N VAL A 40 -5.41 13.32 16.98
CA VAL A 40 -5.21 14.11 18.22
C VAL A 40 -5.99 15.43 18.19
N ILE A 41 -5.96 16.17 17.08
CA ILE A 41 -6.72 17.43 16.90
C ILE A 41 -8.22 17.18 17.07
N ALA A 42 -8.74 16.07 16.53
CA ALA A 42 -10.14 15.69 16.71
C ALA A 42 -10.44 15.28 18.16
N LEU A 43 -9.54 14.55 18.81
CA LEU A 43 -9.67 14.11 20.21
C LEU A 43 -9.74 15.29 21.19
N VAL A 44 -8.94 16.34 20.98
CA VAL A 44 -8.97 17.55 21.82
C VAL A 44 -10.08 18.54 21.43
N GLY A 45 -10.93 18.18 20.47
CA GLY A 45 -12.09 18.98 20.05
C GLY A 45 -11.75 20.19 19.17
N TRP A 46 -10.53 20.29 18.63
CA TRP A 46 -10.12 21.38 17.73
C TRP A 46 -10.60 21.19 16.28
N ALA A 47 -11.02 19.98 15.93
CA ALA A 47 -11.70 19.69 14.68
C ALA A 47 -12.85 18.70 14.93
N PRO A 48 -13.94 18.75 14.14
CA PRO A 48 -14.98 17.75 14.26
C PRO A 48 -14.46 16.38 13.79
N SER A 49 -14.85 15.30 14.47
CA SER A 49 -14.37 13.94 14.19
C SER A 49 -14.64 13.49 12.75
N TRP A 50 -15.78 13.89 12.14
CA TRP A 50 -16.09 13.56 10.75
C TRP A 50 -15.06 14.10 9.74
N SER A 51 -14.26 15.11 10.11
CA SER A 51 -13.21 15.63 9.23
C SER A 51 -12.13 14.61 8.92
N LEU A 52 -11.98 13.56 9.74
CA LEU A 52 -11.08 12.44 9.52
C LEU A 52 -11.40 11.68 8.22
N ILE A 53 -12.65 11.72 7.73
CA ILE A 53 -13.01 11.08 6.45
C ILE A 53 -12.16 11.65 5.31
N PHE A 54 -12.01 12.97 5.26
CA PHE A 54 -11.31 13.65 4.18
C PHE A 54 -9.79 13.44 4.27
N SER A 55 -9.23 13.52 5.46
CA SER A 55 -7.79 13.33 5.64
C SER A 55 -7.37 11.87 5.43
N MET A 56 -8.11 10.89 5.94
CA MET A 56 -7.80 9.47 5.69
C MET A 56 -7.91 9.16 4.20
N GLY A 57 -8.93 9.70 3.51
CA GLY A 57 -9.08 9.55 2.07
C GLY A 57 -7.89 10.05 1.26
N ALA A 58 -7.22 11.13 1.69
CA ALA A 58 -6.09 11.73 0.99
C ALA A 58 -4.72 11.18 1.44
N LEU A 59 -4.52 11.00 2.75
CA LEU A 59 -3.21 10.68 3.34
C LEU A 59 -2.90 9.18 3.27
N VAL A 60 -3.89 8.30 3.39
CA VAL A 60 -3.68 6.85 3.41
C VAL A 60 -3.13 6.35 2.07
N PRO A 61 -3.68 6.73 0.90
CA PRO A 61 -3.10 6.32 -0.38
C PRO A 61 -1.64 6.79 -0.57
N ARG A 62 -1.31 7.99 -0.08
CA ARG A 62 0.06 8.54 -0.11
C ARG A 62 1.02 7.76 0.78
N TRP A 63 0.57 7.40 1.98
CA TRP A 63 1.32 6.52 2.88
C TRP A 63 1.54 5.14 2.24
N MET A 64 0.47 4.53 1.69
CA MET A 64 0.54 3.22 1.05
C MET A 64 1.54 3.21 -0.10
N LEU A 65 1.50 4.21 -0.99
CA LEU A 65 2.46 4.29 -2.08
C LEU A 65 3.89 4.44 -1.56
N SER A 66 4.12 5.29 -0.56
CA SER A 66 5.47 5.50 -0.01
C SER A 66 6.05 4.18 0.54
N ILE A 67 5.23 3.40 1.24
CA ILE A 67 5.63 2.07 1.74
C ILE A 67 5.84 1.07 0.58
N HIS A 68 4.96 1.07 -0.42
CA HIS A 68 5.06 0.21 -1.60
C HIS A 68 6.35 0.45 -2.39
N GLU A 69 6.69 1.70 -2.65
CA GLU A 69 7.96 2.05 -3.31
C GLU A 69 9.16 1.71 -2.42
N LEU A 70 9.05 1.90 -1.10
CA LEU A 70 10.12 1.51 -0.17
C LEU A 70 10.39 0.00 -0.18
N PHE A 71 9.36 -0.85 -0.38
CA PHE A 71 9.55 -2.30 -0.51
C PHE A 71 10.53 -2.66 -1.63
N HIS A 72 10.47 -1.94 -2.76
CA HIS A 72 11.35 -2.15 -3.90
C HIS A 72 12.81 -1.83 -3.63
N ILE A 73 13.07 -0.91 -2.67
CA ILE A 73 14.39 -0.33 -2.47
C ILE A 73 15.08 -0.90 -1.22
N SER A 74 14.33 -1.10 -0.13
CA SER A 74 14.90 -1.46 1.17
C SER A 74 14.30 -2.74 1.73
N ASN A 75 15.15 -3.61 2.27
CA ASN A 75 14.71 -4.74 3.08
C ASN A 75 14.29 -4.31 4.49
N ASP A 76 13.70 -5.23 5.25
CA ASP A 76 13.20 -4.97 6.59
C ASP A 76 14.31 -4.53 7.57
N ARG A 77 15.56 -5.00 7.39
CA ARG A 77 16.69 -4.63 8.26
C ARG A 77 17.26 -3.25 7.95
N GLU A 78 16.95 -2.67 6.80
CA GLU A 78 17.42 -1.35 6.35
C GLU A 78 16.47 -0.20 6.72
N VAL A 79 15.24 -0.52 7.12
CA VAL A 79 14.27 0.48 7.59
C VAL A 79 14.28 0.57 9.12
N ASP A 80 13.86 1.70 9.65
CA ASP A 80 13.81 1.94 11.10
C ASP A 80 12.72 1.09 11.79
N PRO A 81 12.81 0.84 13.11
CA PRO A 81 11.85 0.00 13.82
C PRO A 81 10.39 0.44 13.70
N LEU A 82 10.12 1.75 13.59
CA LEU A 82 8.76 2.25 13.45
C LEU A 82 8.21 1.89 12.06
N THR A 83 8.99 2.09 11.00
CA THR A 83 8.61 1.65 9.64
C THR A 83 8.42 0.12 9.57
N ARG A 84 9.27 -0.67 10.27
CA ARG A 84 9.12 -2.15 10.33
C ARG A 84 7.77 -2.57 10.92
N LEU A 85 7.32 -1.84 11.93
CA LEU A 85 6.07 -2.13 12.62
C LEU A 85 4.84 -1.95 11.73
N LEU A 86 4.91 -1.03 10.74
CA LEU A 86 3.77 -0.52 9.97
C LEU A 86 2.63 -0.07 10.90
N PRO A 87 2.83 1.00 11.70
CA PRO A 87 1.95 1.39 12.78
C PRO A 87 0.65 2.06 12.30
N LEU A 88 0.38 2.10 11.00
CA LEU A 88 -0.93 2.50 10.51
C LEU A 88 -1.87 1.28 10.63
N LEU A 89 -2.59 1.19 11.76
CA LEU A 89 -3.29 -0.01 12.15
C LEU A 89 -4.68 -0.08 11.52
N LEU A 90 -4.80 -0.93 10.50
CA LEU A 90 -6.06 -1.23 9.82
C LEU A 90 -6.88 -2.28 10.60
N THR A 91 -6.24 -3.13 11.39
CA THR A 91 -6.85 -4.26 12.08
C THR A 91 -5.89 -4.77 13.16
N PRO A 92 -6.38 -5.46 14.21
CA PRO A 92 -5.51 -6.18 15.13
C PRO A 92 -4.67 -7.27 14.42
N PHE A 93 -5.15 -7.81 13.30
CA PHE A 93 -4.50 -8.88 12.54
C PHE A 93 -3.69 -8.33 11.35
N GLN A 94 -2.70 -7.49 11.64
CA GLN A 94 -1.88 -6.84 10.62
C GLN A 94 -0.45 -7.39 10.60
N LEU A 95 0.05 -7.62 9.39
CA LEU A 95 1.43 -8.02 9.13
C LEU A 95 2.39 -6.82 9.23
N GLY A 96 3.67 -7.09 9.48
CA GLY A 96 4.72 -6.08 9.49
C GLY A 96 5.31 -5.83 8.09
N TYR A 97 6.31 -4.96 8.04
CA TYR A 97 7.02 -4.59 6.80
C TYR A 97 7.64 -5.81 6.11
N ARG A 98 8.28 -6.71 6.88
CA ARG A 98 8.95 -7.90 6.34
C ARG A 98 7.99 -8.82 5.59
N GLU A 99 6.86 -9.15 6.20
CA GLU A 99 5.87 -10.06 5.61
C GLU A 99 5.18 -9.40 4.41
N HIS A 100 4.80 -8.12 4.51
CA HIS A 100 4.22 -7.39 3.39
C HIS A 100 5.18 -7.27 2.21
N ARG A 101 6.46 -6.98 2.46
CA ARG A 101 7.49 -6.94 1.42
C ARG A 101 7.63 -8.29 0.73
N ASN A 102 7.61 -9.40 1.48
CA ASN A 102 7.67 -10.74 0.91
C ASN A 102 6.46 -11.03 0.00
N ILE A 103 5.25 -10.74 0.48
CA ILE A 103 4.01 -10.88 -0.28
C ILE A 103 4.09 -10.06 -1.57
N HIS A 104 4.53 -8.82 -1.48
CA HIS A 104 4.68 -7.88 -2.59
C HIS A 104 5.64 -8.39 -3.68
N PHE A 105 6.83 -8.87 -3.33
CA PHE A 105 7.75 -9.43 -4.34
C PHE A 105 7.24 -10.73 -4.96
N ARG A 106 6.55 -11.56 -4.19
CA ARG A 106 5.88 -12.75 -4.73
C ARG A 106 4.75 -12.37 -5.69
N HIS A 107 4.00 -11.32 -5.38
CA HIS A 107 3.01 -10.74 -6.28
C HIS A 107 3.67 -10.28 -7.58
N HIS A 108 4.75 -9.49 -7.54
CA HIS A 108 5.49 -9.10 -8.76
C HIS A 108 5.96 -10.30 -9.60
N ARG A 109 6.45 -11.37 -8.95
CA ARG A 109 6.94 -12.57 -9.64
C ARG A 109 5.82 -13.37 -10.32
N TYR A 110 4.71 -13.57 -9.60
CA TYR A 110 3.61 -14.48 -9.97
C TYR A 110 2.33 -13.75 -10.38
N MET A 111 2.41 -12.43 -10.63
CA MET A 111 1.28 -11.54 -10.85
C MET A 111 0.19 -12.14 -11.74
N ALA A 112 -1.05 -12.02 -11.29
CA ALA A 112 -2.23 -12.45 -12.03
C ALA A 112 -2.27 -13.96 -12.36
N THR A 113 -1.51 -14.78 -11.63
CA THR A 113 -1.56 -16.25 -11.67
C THR A 113 -2.05 -16.83 -10.33
N PRO A 114 -2.50 -18.09 -10.27
CA PRO A 114 -2.88 -18.73 -9.01
C PRO A 114 -1.76 -18.82 -7.95
N LEU A 115 -0.49 -18.63 -8.33
CA LEU A 115 0.65 -18.61 -7.41
C LEU A 115 0.88 -17.24 -6.74
N ASP A 116 0.21 -16.20 -7.24
CA ASP A 116 0.20 -14.86 -6.64
C ASP A 116 -0.45 -14.93 -5.24
N PRO A 117 0.24 -14.54 -4.16
CA PRO A 117 -0.34 -14.55 -2.82
C PRO A 117 -1.58 -13.64 -2.70
N GLU A 118 -1.71 -12.67 -3.61
CA GLU A 118 -2.81 -11.72 -3.68
C GLU A 118 -3.84 -12.07 -4.76
N TYR A 119 -3.74 -13.26 -5.39
CA TYR A 119 -4.67 -13.72 -6.42
C TYR A 119 -6.13 -13.68 -5.97
N PHE A 120 -6.39 -13.88 -4.67
CA PHE A 120 -7.74 -13.83 -4.10
C PHE A 120 -8.41 -12.47 -4.35
N GLN A 121 -7.64 -11.37 -4.37
CA GLN A 121 -8.15 -10.05 -4.66
C GLN A 121 -8.70 -9.96 -6.08
N LEU A 122 -8.19 -10.74 -7.04
CA LEU A 122 -8.54 -10.65 -8.46
C LEU A 122 -9.76 -11.50 -8.85
N ARG A 123 -10.18 -12.44 -7.99
CA ARG A 123 -11.24 -13.42 -8.29
C ARG A 123 -12.65 -12.84 -8.12
N GLY A 124 -13.63 -13.47 -8.76
CA GLY A 124 -15.05 -13.16 -8.55
C GLY A 124 -15.59 -12.02 -9.41
N SER A 125 -16.61 -11.31 -8.93
CA SER A 125 -17.14 -10.10 -9.56
C SER A 125 -16.40 -8.85 -9.05
N LYS A 126 -16.70 -7.66 -9.60
CA LYS A 126 -16.15 -6.39 -9.09
C LYS A 126 -16.48 -6.18 -7.60
N LEU A 127 -17.71 -6.49 -7.21
CA LEU A 127 -18.14 -6.40 -5.82
C LEU A 127 -17.34 -7.34 -4.91
N TRP A 128 -17.14 -8.59 -5.33
CA TRP A 128 -16.31 -9.54 -4.60
C TRP A 128 -14.85 -9.10 -4.51
N GLY A 129 -14.28 -8.57 -5.60
CA GLY A 129 -12.95 -7.97 -5.60
C GLY A 129 -12.83 -6.81 -4.61
N PHE A 130 -13.86 -5.96 -4.51
CA PHE A 130 -13.89 -4.85 -3.57
C PHE A 130 -14.01 -5.32 -2.10
N ILE A 131 -14.86 -6.31 -1.82
CA ILE A 131 -14.94 -6.92 -0.48
C ILE A 131 -13.61 -7.57 -0.10
N ASN A 132 -12.96 -8.27 -1.04
CA ASN A 132 -11.64 -8.84 -0.82
C ASN A 132 -10.62 -7.75 -0.51
N ALA A 133 -10.62 -6.65 -1.27
CA ALA A 133 -9.75 -5.50 -1.03
C ALA A 133 -9.96 -4.87 0.37
N LEU A 134 -11.21 -4.73 0.81
CA LEU A 134 -11.55 -4.23 2.15
C LEU A 134 -11.06 -5.13 3.28
N THR A 135 -10.77 -6.41 3.02
CA THR A 135 -10.36 -7.41 4.01
C THR A 135 -8.95 -7.96 3.76
N VAL A 136 -8.17 -7.29 2.90
CA VAL A 136 -6.78 -7.67 2.59
C VAL A 136 -5.92 -7.82 3.84
N PRO A 137 -5.93 -6.90 4.82
CA PRO A 137 -5.08 -7.05 6.00
C PRO A 137 -5.30 -8.38 6.74
N GLU A 138 -6.57 -8.72 7.01
CA GLU A 138 -6.92 -9.99 7.67
C GLU A 138 -6.60 -11.20 6.79
N GLN A 139 -7.00 -11.15 5.51
CA GLN A 139 -6.78 -12.27 4.59
C GLN A 139 -5.29 -12.56 4.40
N SER A 140 -4.46 -11.52 4.24
CA SER A 140 -3.02 -11.64 4.12
C SER A 140 -2.40 -12.21 5.39
N PHE A 141 -2.84 -11.78 6.57
CA PHE A 141 -2.37 -12.31 7.85
C PHE A 141 -2.65 -13.82 7.98
N PHE A 142 -3.90 -14.25 7.78
CA PHE A 142 -4.24 -15.68 7.89
C PHE A 142 -3.53 -16.53 6.82
N ARG A 143 -3.46 -16.04 5.59
CA ARG A 143 -2.74 -16.73 4.50
C ARG A 143 -1.24 -16.84 4.80
N TRP A 144 -0.64 -15.82 5.39
CA TRP A 144 0.75 -15.85 5.81
C TRP A 144 0.99 -16.95 6.84
N ILE A 145 0.18 -16.99 7.92
CA ILE A 145 0.30 -18.02 8.95
C ILE A 145 0.16 -19.42 8.37
N ILE A 146 -0.82 -19.64 7.48
CA ILE A 146 -1.03 -20.94 6.84
C ILE A 146 0.17 -21.36 5.98
N GLN A 147 0.81 -20.41 5.27
CA GLN A 147 1.88 -20.71 4.31
C GLN A 147 3.28 -20.73 4.94
N GLN A 148 3.53 -19.91 5.95
CA GLN A 148 4.86 -19.61 6.49
C GLN A 148 4.97 -19.87 7.99
N GLY A 149 3.84 -20.05 8.70
CA GLY A 149 3.80 -20.18 10.15
C GLY A 149 3.97 -18.85 10.89
N MET A 150 4.24 -18.95 12.19
CA MET A 150 4.54 -17.81 13.05
C MET A 150 5.94 -17.97 13.65
N ASP A 151 6.79 -16.97 13.46
CA ASP A 151 8.07 -16.86 14.16
C ASP A 151 8.00 -15.86 15.33
N ALA A 152 9.04 -15.85 16.16
CA ALA A 152 9.09 -14.98 17.33
C ALA A 152 9.10 -13.48 16.98
N GLU A 153 9.56 -13.11 15.78
CA GLU A 153 9.52 -11.72 15.31
C GLU A 153 8.08 -11.29 14.99
N LEU A 154 7.34 -12.11 14.22
CA LEU A 154 5.94 -11.87 13.90
C LEU A 154 5.07 -11.81 15.16
N ILE A 155 5.26 -12.73 16.11
CA ILE A 155 4.49 -12.75 17.37
C ILE A 155 4.72 -11.45 18.15
N ARG A 156 5.98 -11.03 18.34
CA ARG A 156 6.30 -9.78 19.05
C ARG A 156 5.71 -8.57 18.35
N GLY A 157 5.84 -8.50 17.03
CA GLY A 157 5.25 -7.42 16.23
C GLY A 157 3.72 -7.39 16.33
N MET A 158 3.07 -8.56 16.30
CA MET A 158 1.62 -8.69 16.45
C MET A 158 1.14 -8.24 17.82
N LEU A 159 1.81 -8.66 18.91
CA LEU A 159 1.47 -8.23 20.26
C LEU A 159 1.61 -6.71 20.42
N LEU A 160 2.67 -6.11 19.87
CA LEU A 160 2.86 -4.66 19.91
C LEU A 160 1.76 -3.93 19.11
N ARG A 161 1.45 -4.38 17.89
CA ARG A 161 0.36 -3.81 17.08
C ARG A 161 -1.00 -3.95 17.76
N LEU A 162 -1.28 -5.10 18.38
CA LEU A 162 -2.51 -5.33 19.13
C LEU A 162 -2.61 -4.40 20.34
N ALA A 163 -1.52 -4.24 21.11
CA ALA A 163 -1.48 -3.32 22.24
C ALA A 163 -1.75 -1.87 21.81
N VAL A 164 -1.12 -1.41 20.72
CA VAL A 164 -1.37 -0.07 20.17
C VAL A 164 -2.80 0.06 19.64
N PHE A 165 -3.34 -0.97 18.99
CA PHE A 165 -4.74 -0.96 18.52
C PHE A 165 -5.73 -0.82 19.67
N VAL A 166 -5.56 -1.63 20.73
CA VAL A 166 -6.40 -1.56 21.94
C VAL A 166 -6.26 -0.19 22.61
N LEU A 167 -5.04 0.35 22.71
CA LEU A 167 -4.81 1.68 23.26
C LEU A 167 -5.55 2.75 22.45
N LEU A 168 -5.49 2.70 21.11
CA LEU A 168 -6.23 3.63 20.25
C LEU A 168 -7.74 3.53 20.45
N VAL A 169 -8.29 2.32 20.59
CA VAL A 169 -9.72 2.11 20.87
C VAL A 169 -10.12 2.71 22.22
N VAL A 170 -9.35 2.42 23.28
CA VAL A 170 -9.65 2.87 24.64
C VAL A 170 -9.52 4.39 24.77
N VAL A 171 -8.46 4.98 24.21
CA VAL A 171 -8.20 6.42 24.32
C VAL A 171 -9.11 7.24 23.41
N SER A 172 -9.49 6.71 22.24
CA SER A 172 -10.25 7.49 21.26
C SER A 172 -11.76 7.30 21.34
N GLU A 173 -12.26 6.34 22.12
CA GLU A 173 -13.68 6.05 22.30
C GLU A 173 -14.46 6.04 20.95
N SER A 174 -15.50 6.86 20.80
CA SER A 174 -16.29 6.96 19.57
C SER A 174 -15.53 7.60 18.40
N ILE A 175 -14.51 8.42 18.67
CA ILE A 175 -13.63 9.02 17.64
C ILE A 175 -12.81 7.93 16.96
N PHE A 176 -12.55 6.80 17.64
CA PHE A 176 -11.94 5.64 17.02
C PHE A 176 -12.68 5.20 15.75
N LEU A 177 -14.02 5.20 15.73
CA LEU A 177 -14.78 4.80 14.55
C LEU A 177 -14.64 5.80 13.39
N TRP A 178 -14.55 7.09 13.69
CA TRP A 178 -14.31 8.14 12.70
C TRP A 178 -12.88 8.12 12.12
N TYR A 179 -11.93 7.52 12.83
CA TYR A 179 -10.60 7.21 12.31
C TYR A 179 -10.59 5.89 11.55
N TRP A 180 -11.10 4.82 12.17
CA TRP A 180 -10.95 3.44 11.74
C TRP A 180 -11.80 3.11 10.51
N LEU A 181 -13.04 3.57 10.41
CA LEU A 181 -13.86 3.29 9.23
C LEU A 181 -13.31 3.98 7.97
N PRO A 182 -12.94 5.28 8.00
CA PRO A 182 -12.39 5.92 6.81
C PRO A 182 -11.03 5.37 6.40
N ILE A 183 -10.16 4.99 7.34
CA ILE A 183 -8.88 4.39 6.98
C ILE A 183 -9.06 3.01 6.32
N ARG A 184 -9.99 2.17 6.83
CA ARG A 184 -10.36 0.90 6.19
C ARG A 184 -10.86 1.11 4.77
N LEU A 185 -11.74 2.09 4.58
CA LEU A 185 -12.32 2.40 3.29
C LEU A 185 -11.25 2.95 2.32
N ALA A 186 -10.42 3.88 2.76
CA ALA A 186 -9.35 4.46 1.95
C ALA A 186 -8.32 3.40 1.52
N TYR A 187 -7.91 2.53 2.45
CA TYR A 187 -7.03 1.41 2.15
C TYR A 187 -7.69 0.43 1.17
N GLY A 188 -8.91 -0.01 1.45
CA GLY A 188 -9.64 -0.96 0.60
C GLY A 188 -9.92 -0.42 -0.81
N ILE A 189 -10.28 0.87 -0.95
CA ILE A 189 -10.42 1.52 -2.26
C ILE A 189 -9.09 1.56 -3.01
N SER A 190 -8.00 1.88 -2.31
CA SER A 190 -6.66 1.92 -2.90
C SER A 190 -6.23 0.53 -3.37
N SER A 191 -6.37 -0.49 -2.52
CA SER A 191 -6.10 -1.88 -2.88
C SER A 191 -6.99 -2.37 -4.01
N PHE A 192 -8.29 -2.06 -4.01
CA PHE A 192 -9.18 -2.45 -5.10
C PHE A 192 -8.77 -1.79 -6.42
N SER A 193 -8.45 -0.50 -6.39
CA SER A 193 -8.02 0.25 -7.57
C SER A 193 -6.71 -0.31 -8.11
N PHE A 194 -5.74 -0.59 -7.25
CA PHE A 194 -4.41 -1.01 -7.66
C PHE A 194 -4.33 -2.50 -8.01
N PHE A 195 -4.88 -3.38 -7.17
CA PHE A 195 -4.86 -4.82 -7.42
C PHE A 195 -5.96 -5.23 -8.41
N TYR A 196 -7.23 -5.02 -8.09
CA TYR A 196 -8.31 -5.52 -8.95
C TYR A 196 -8.38 -4.76 -10.27
N CYS A 197 -8.47 -3.43 -10.23
CA CYS A 197 -8.72 -2.64 -11.44
C CYS A 197 -7.51 -2.57 -12.37
N LEU A 198 -6.26 -2.65 -11.89
CA LEU A 198 -5.09 -2.67 -12.79
C LEU A 198 -4.67 -4.08 -13.24
N HIS A 199 -5.19 -5.14 -12.64
CA HIS A 199 -4.84 -6.52 -13.03
C HIS A 199 -5.96 -7.29 -13.74
N ARG A 200 -7.10 -6.63 -14.01
CA ARG A 200 -8.24 -7.29 -14.61
C ARG A 200 -8.93 -6.45 -15.69
N ARG A 201 -9.26 -7.10 -16.82
CA ARG A 201 -10.07 -6.55 -17.91
C ARG A 201 -11.15 -7.57 -18.28
N GLY A 202 -12.35 -7.40 -17.72
CA GLY A 202 -13.43 -8.39 -17.87
C GLY A 202 -13.07 -9.73 -17.23
N LYS A 203 -12.91 -10.77 -18.05
CA LYS A 203 -12.47 -12.11 -17.62
C LYS A 203 -10.95 -12.31 -17.70
N SER A 204 -10.22 -11.40 -18.34
CA SER A 204 -8.78 -11.52 -18.55
C SER A 204 -8.00 -10.99 -17.34
N TYR A 205 -6.98 -11.75 -16.98
CA TYR A 205 -5.98 -11.41 -15.96
C TYR A 205 -4.72 -10.88 -16.66
N GLY A 206 -4.09 -9.86 -16.09
CA GLY A 206 -2.87 -9.28 -16.63
C GLY A 206 -2.35 -8.16 -15.75
N VAL A 207 -1.49 -7.31 -16.31
CA VAL A 207 -1.08 -6.04 -15.70
C VAL A 207 -1.33 -4.97 -16.74
N TYR A 208 -2.11 -3.96 -16.37
CA TYR A 208 -2.60 -2.98 -17.32
C TYR A 208 -2.33 -1.56 -16.82
N PRO A 209 -1.86 -0.66 -17.70
CA PRO A 209 -1.81 0.76 -17.37
C PRO A 209 -3.22 1.34 -17.25
N GLN A 210 -3.37 2.37 -16.44
CA GLN A 210 -4.57 3.21 -16.41
C GLN A 210 -4.38 4.44 -17.30
N LYS A 211 -5.44 4.82 -18.02
CA LYS A 211 -5.48 6.09 -18.76
C LYS A 211 -6.39 7.06 -18.02
N PHE A 212 -5.92 8.29 -17.85
CA PHE A 212 -6.72 9.39 -17.33
C PHE A 212 -6.84 10.49 -18.39
N SER A 213 -7.96 11.20 -18.38
CA SER A 213 -8.02 12.50 -19.08
C SER A 213 -7.10 13.50 -18.37
N ARG A 214 -6.65 14.55 -19.06
CA ARG A 214 -5.75 15.57 -18.48
C ARG A 214 -6.27 16.15 -17.16
N ARG A 215 -7.59 16.44 -17.10
CA ARG A 215 -8.24 16.97 -15.88
C ARG A 215 -8.26 15.93 -14.76
N ALA A 216 -8.60 14.69 -15.06
CA ALA A 216 -8.61 13.61 -14.07
C ALA A 216 -7.20 13.32 -13.54
N ALA A 217 -6.18 13.31 -14.40
CA ALA A 217 -4.78 13.12 -14.02
C ALA A 217 -4.30 14.24 -13.08
N TRP A 218 -4.64 15.49 -13.38
CA TRP A 218 -4.31 16.64 -12.52
C TRP A 218 -4.98 16.52 -11.14
N LEU A 219 -6.28 16.22 -11.09
CA LEU A 219 -6.99 16.01 -9.82
C LEU A 219 -6.39 14.85 -9.04
N PHE A 220 -6.10 13.73 -9.70
CA PHE A 220 -5.48 12.57 -9.06
C PHE A 220 -4.11 12.91 -8.47
N ALA A 221 -3.25 13.61 -9.23
CA ALA A 221 -1.94 14.04 -8.74
C ALA A 221 -2.04 15.04 -7.58
N LEU A 222 -3.04 15.92 -7.60
CA LEU A 222 -3.30 16.86 -6.51
C LEU A 222 -3.65 16.11 -5.21
N PHE A 223 -4.58 15.16 -5.26
CA PHE A 223 -5.04 14.44 -4.07
C PHE A 223 -4.03 13.38 -3.60
N PHE A 224 -3.50 12.57 -4.51
CA PHE A 224 -2.70 11.38 -4.17
C PHE A 224 -1.21 11.51 -4.49
N GLY A 225 -0.78 12.62 -5.09
CA GLY A 225 0.61 12.86 -5.47
C GLY A 225 0.96 12.36 -6.87
N HIS A 226 2.03 12.94 -7.42
CA HIS A 226 2.51 12.62 -8.77
C HIS A 226 3.01 11.17 -8.88
N ASP A 227 3.73 10.67 -7.86
CA ASP A 227 4.24 9.29 -7.85
C ASP A 227 3.08 8.28 -7.94
N SER A 228 1.95 8.52 -7.24
CA SER A 228 0.75 7.67 -7.31
C SER A 228 0.18 7.65 -8.73
N LEU A 229 0.14 8.82 -9.37
CA LEU A 229 -0.35 8.94 -10.75
C LEU A 229 0.55 8.14 -11.69
N MET A 230 1.87 8.27 -11.56
CA MET A 230 2.84 7.57 -12.42
C MET A 230 2.76 6.05 -12.23
N ALA A 231 2.74 5.55 -10.99
CA ALA A 231 2.56 4.13 -10.70
C ALA A 231 1.27 3.58 -11.33
N THR A 232 0.17 4.33 -11.23
CA THR A 232 -1.14 3.91 -11.77
C THR A 232 -1.18 3.95 -13.30
N CYS A 233 -0.60 4.98 -13.92
CA CYS A 233 -0.56 5.14 -15.38
C CYS A 233 0.41 4.18 -16.08
N HIS A 234 1.48 3.79 -15.39
CA HIS A 234 2.58 2.99 -15.94
C HIS A 234 2.78 1.69 -15.14
N HIS A 235 1.68 1.15 -14.63
CA HIS A 235 1.66 -0.03 -13.76
C HIS A 235 2.26 -1.28 -14.44
N ASP A 236 2.03 -1.42 -15.75
CA ASP A 236 2.66 -2.45 -16.58
C ASP A 236 4.18 -2.37 -16.53
N LEU A 237 4.75 -1.18 -16.72
CA LEU A 237 6.19 -0.94 -16.65
C LEU A 237 6.74 -1.13 -15.25
N HIS A 238 6.00 -0.71 -14.22
CA HIS A 238 6.38 -0.89 -12.81
C HIS A 238 6.54 -2.37 -12.45
N HIS A 239 5.62 -3.21 -12.90
CA HIS A 239 5.71 -4.66 -12.70
C HIS A 239 6.85 -5.30 -13.49
N ALA A 240 7.06 -4.85 -14.71
CA ALA A 240 8.14 -5.32 -15.57
C ALA A 240 9.53 -4.93 -15.03
N ASN A 241 9.66 -3.73 -14.48
CA ASN A 241 10.94 -3.15 -14.07
C ASN A 241 10.83 -2.49 -12.69
N PRO A 242 10.68 -3.28 -11.61
CA PRO A 242 10.48 -2.73 -10.25
C PRO A 242 11.68 -1.92 -9.72
N ALA A 243 12.84 -2.01 -10.38
CA ALA A 243 14.02 -1.21 -10.05
C ALA A 243 13.99 0.22 -10.63
N ILE A 244 13.04 0.56 -11.52
CA ILE A 244 12.88 1.93 -12.03
C ILE A 244 12.16 2.75 -10.97
N ALA A 245 12.71 3.90 -10.59
CA ALA A 245 12.02 4.79 -9.66
C ALA A 245 10.72 5.28 -10.30
N VAL A 246 9.61 5.23 -9.55
CA VAL A 246 8.25 5.54 -10.04
C VAL A 246 8.16 6.87 -10.82
N ARG A 247 8.91 7.90 -10.41
CA ARG A 247 8.95 9.21 -11.07
C ARG A 247 9.53 9.20 -12.49
N HIS A 248 10.26 8.15 -12.86
CA HIS A 248 10.90 7.96 -14.17
C HIS A 248 10.16 6.95 -15.06
N LEU A 249 9.06 6.33 -14.59
CA LEU A 249 8.30 5.33 -15.36
C LEU A 249 7.80 5.87 -16.70
N ALA A 250 7.28 7.10 -16.73
CA ALA A 250 6.78 7.72 -17.95
C ALA A 250 7.89 7.95 -19.01
N ALA A 251 9.10 8.28 -18.55
CA ALA A 251 10.26 8.52 -19.40
C ALA A 251 10.98 7.23 -19.85
N SER A 252 10.56 6.08 -19.32
CA SER A 252 11.19 4.77 -19.57
C SER A 252 10.38 3.90 -20.55
N ARG A 253 9.41 4.49 -21.26
CA ARG A 253 8.51 3.81 -22.20
C ARG A 253 8.93 3.99 -23.64
#